data_AF-A0A8U0HRH8-F1
#
_entry.id   AF-A0A8U0HRH8-F1
#
_cell.length_a   1.000
_cell.length_b   1.000
_cell.length_c   1.000
_cell.angle_alpha   90.00
_cell.angle_beta   90.00
_cell.angle_gamma   90.00
#
_symmetry.space_group_name_H-M   'P 1'
#
loop_
_entity.id
_entity.type
_entity.pdbx_description
1 polymer ?
#
loop_
_entity_poly.entity_id
_entity_poly.type
_entity_poly.pdbx_seq_one_letter_code
_entity_poly.pdbx_strand_id
1 'polypeptide(L)'
;MTNKKFYVTVGTLFVVCALLSTGVVAAGVLQDESSNEKVEATGGTTYTVAFNGEESALKVTAKNPTKEKIRLAGYVVTVDGRQVHEKNLNLSVGEERTKRINITDGINVNQDSHTVTFSTYGGHTEFNFTREIDSADSGKIPTPYIADVEVIEGTINGEPSAVAEVTLANPSEQLYSTKLMVHTVGTDGSLYPASVRPGDTRTITVELLDDRGAKIAGEARLYTGNLTTAEGGIDQVEFAGRAGAQTRVWNASYESVRPTWMQNNYEYHNDSYAPGLATKLSGGHEVAGIPVAYLCAGVLLGLFAFRKFR
;
A
#
# COMPACT_ATOMS: atom_id res chain seq x y z
N MET A 1 -26.38 -57.12 -59.39
CA MET A 1 -24.91 -56.97 -59.42
C MET A 1 -24.55 -55.59 -58.89
N THR A 2 -23.80 -55.59 -57.79
CA THR A 2 -22.79 -54.59 -57.43
C THR A 2 -23.24 -53.19 -56.96
N ASN A 3 -23.22 -53.06 -55.63
CA ASN A 3 -22.85 -51.89 -54.82
C ASN A 3 -22.21 -50.70 -55.55
N LYS A 4 -22.73 -49.50 -55.29
CA LYS A 4 -21.90 -48.28 -55.15
C LYS A 4 -22.40 -47.44 -53.98
N LYS A 5 -21.64 -47.50 -52.88
CA LYS A 5 -21.75 -46.60 -51.73
C LYS A 5 -21.20 -45.23 -52.16
N PHE A 6 -21.97 -44.17 -51.97
CA PHE A 6 -21.46 -42.79 -51.96
C PHE A 6 -21.24 -42.39 -50.50
N TYR A 7 -19.98 -42.36 -50.07
CA TYR A 7 -19.57 -41.69 -48.84
C TYR A 7 -19.24 -40.24 -49.20
N VAL A 8 -19.98 -39.31 -48.61
CA VAL A 8 -19.60 -37.89 -48.59
C VAL A 8 -18.65 -37.71 -47.40
N THR A 9 -17.36 -37.59 -47.69
CA THR A 9 -16.34 -37.22 -46.69
C THR A 9 -16.09 -35.73 -46.82
N VAL A 10 -16.69 -34.94 -45.93
CA VAL A 10 -16.29 -33.55 -45.69
C VAL A 10 -15.01 -33.60 -44.86
N GLY A 11 -13.87 -33.41 -45.53
CA GLY A 11 -12.58 -33.23 -44.86
C GLY A 11 -12.50 -31.83 -44.28
N THR A 12 -12.77 -31.69 -42.99
CA THR A 12 -12.40 -30.49 -42.23
C THR A 12 -10.91 -30.57 -41.91
N LEU A 13 -10.10 -29.82 -42.64
CA LEU A 13 -8.68 -29.64 -42.36
C LEU A 13 -8.52 -28.69 -41.16
N PHE A 14 -8.43 -29.25 -39.95
CA PHE A 14 -7.92 -28.52 -38.79
C PHE A 14 -6.39 -28.50 -38.87
N VAL A 15 -5.83 -27.37 -39.31
CA VAL A 15 -4.41 -27.08 -39.08
C VAL A 15 -4.27 -26.62 -37.64
N VAL A 16 -3.89 -27.54 -36.77
CA VAL A 16 -3.39 -27.22 -35.43
C VAL A 16 -1.94 -26.76 -35.61
N CYS A 17 -1.76 -25.45 -35.79
CA CYS A 17 -0.44 -24.84 -35.58
C CYS A 17 -0.19 -24.77 -34.07
N ALA A 18 0.34 -25.85 -33.52
CA ALA A 18 1.03 -25.82 -32.24
C ALA A 18 2.33 -25.02 -32.42
N LEU A 19 2.24 -23.69 -32.32
CA LEU A 19 3.40 -22.86 -32.03
C LEU A 19 3.71 -23.06 -30.56
N LEU A 20 4.61 -24.01 -30.31
CA LEU A 20 5.42 -24.06 -29.10
C LEU A 20 6.23 -22.76 -29.06
N SER A 21 5.67 -21.72 -28.43
CA SER A 21 6.47 -20.59 -27.97
C SER A 21 7.34 -21.11 -26.84
N THR A 22 8.55 -21.55 -27.21
CA THR A 22 9.66 -21.66 -26.29
C THR A 22 9.82 -20.29 -25.65
N GLY A 23 9.41 -20.20 -24.38
CA GLY A 23 9.71 -19.06 -23.53
C GLY A 23 11.22 -18.98 -23.41
N VAL A 24 11.83 -18.15 -24.24
CA VAL A 24 13.16 -17.65 -23.96
C VAL A 24 12.98 -16.76 -22.75
N VAL A 25 13.27 -17.32 -21.57
CA VAL A 25 13.59 -16.53 -20.39
C VAL A 25 14.87 -15.79 -20.78
N ALA A 26 14.70 -14.57 -21.30
CA ALA A 26 15.80 -13.64 -21.43
C ALA A 26 16.24 -13.33 -19.99
N ALA A 27 17.34 -13.97 -19.57
CA ALA A 27 18.06 -13.55 -18.39
C ALA A 27 18.33 -12.05 -18.57
N GLY A 28 17.73 -11.24 -17.71
CA GLY A 28 17.82 -9.79 -17.74
C GLY A 28 19.28 -9.40 -17.82
N VAL A 29 19.68 -8.83 -18.95
CA VAL A 29 20.89 -8.04 -19.00
C VAL A 29 20.62 -6.89 -18.05
N LEU A 30 21.39 -6.79 -16.96
CA LEU A 30 21.47 -5.60 -16.14
C LEU A 30 21.90 -4.46 -17.08
N GLN A 31 20.91 -3.76 -17.61
CA GLN A 31 21.11 -2.65 -18.52
C GLN A 31 21.65 -1.51 -17.67
N ASP A 32 22.77 -0.95 -18.13
CA ASP A 32 23.44 0.23 -17.56
C ASP A 32 22.40 1.22 -17.00
N GLU A 33 22.52 1.64 -15.74
CA GLU A 33 21.51 2.45 -15.02
C GLU A 33 21.21 3.79 -15.71
N SER A 34 22.03 4.15 -16.69
CA SER A 34 21.68 5.09 -17.74
C SER A 34 21.66 4.42 -19.12
N SER A 35 20.50 4.50 -19.78
CA SER A 35 20.31 4.00 -21.14
C SER A 35 19.77 5.11 -22.04
N ASN A 36 20.01 5.00 -23.35
CA ASN A 36 19.59 6.01 -24.32
C ASN A 36 19.07 5.34 -25.58
N GLU A 37 17.82 5.64 -25.91
CA GLU A 37 17.12 5.03 -27.03
C GLU A 37 16.63 6.08 -28.02
N LYS A 38 16.66 5.72 -29.31
CA LYS A 38 16.09 6.54 -30.37
C LYS A 38 14.76 5.96 -30.81
N VAL A 39 13.71 6.79 -30.79
CA VAL A 39 12.35 6.40 -31.17
C VAL A 39 11.87 7.32 -32.28
N GLU A 40 11.42 6.74 -33.39
CA GLU A 40 10.83 7.49 -34.49
C GLU A 40 9.30 7.43 -34.40
N ALA A 41 8.66 8.59 -34.50
CA ALA A 41 7.21 8.65 -34.60
C ALA A 41 6.73 8.50 -36.03
N THR A 42 5.52 8.00 -36.20
CA THR A 42 4.81 8.01 -37.47
C THR A 42 4.71 9.45 -38.00
N GLY A 43 5.38 9.64 -39.14
CA GLY A 43 5.52 10.90 -39.86
C GLY A 43 6.71 11.77 -39.42
N GLY A 44 7.71 11.16 -38.79
CA GLY A 44 9.11 11.58 -38.95
C GLY A 44 9.70 12.44 -37.84
N THR A 45 8.96 12.71 -36.76
CA THR A 45 9.55 13.29 -35.54
C THR A 45 10.47 12.26 -34.90
N THR A 46 11.71 12.64 -34.60
CA THR A 46 12.68 11.76 -33.94
C THR A 46 12.79 12.14 -32.47
N TYR A 47 12.71 11.15 -31.59
CA TYR A 47 12.93 11.28 -30.16
C TYR A 47 14.21 10.59 -29.74
N THR A 48 14.99 11.24 -28.89
CA THR A 48 16.11 10.63 -28.15
C THR A 48 15.73 10.65 -26.68
N VAL A 49 15.67 9.47 -26.07
CA VAL A 49 15.15 9.26 -24.72
C VAL A 49 16.26 8.67 -23.88
N ALA A 50 16.79 9.46 -22.96
CA ALA A 50 17.80 9.03 -22.01
C ALA A 50 17.16 8.81 -20.63
N PHE A 51 17.31 7.60 -20.10
CA PHE A 51 16.83 7.22 -18.78
C PHE A 51 17.99 7.23 -17.77
N ASN A 52 17.69 7.58 -16.53
CA ASN A 52 18.57 7.41 -15.38
C ASN A 52 17.73 6.86 -14.21
N GLY A 53 18.02 5.61 -13.82
CA GLY A 53 17.31 4.91 -12.76
C GLY A 53 17.58 5.49 -11.36
N GLU A 54 18.84 5.79 -11.05
CA GLU A 54 19.25 6.36 -9.75
C GLU A 54 18.57 7.71 -9.48
N GLU A 55 18.52 8.58 -10.49
CA GLU A 55 17.90 9.90 -10.40
C GLU A 55 16.37 9.86 -10.55
N SER A 56 15.79 8.68 -10.85
CA SER A 56 14.36 8.52 -11.17
C SER A 56 13.91 9.57 -12.19
N ALA A 57 14.68 9.70 -13.28
CA ALA A 57 14.49 10.76 -14.26
C ALA A 57 14.61 10.28 -15.72
N LEU A 58 13.78 10.88 -16.57
CA LEU A 58 13.81 10.70 -18.02
C LEU A 58 14.13 12.04 -18.71
N LYS A 59 15.07 12.04 -19.64
CA LYS A 59 15.36 13.17 -20.53
C LYS A 59 14.91 12.84 -21.94
N VAL A 60 13.88 13.54 -22.39
CA VAL A 60 13.30 13.39 -23.74
C VAL A 60 13.74 14.57 -24.61
N THR A 61 14.35 14.28 -25.75
CA THR A 61 14.72 15.26 -26.77
C THR A 61 13.92 14.98 -28.04
N ALA A 62 12.99 15.86 -28.40
CA ALA A 62 12.14 15.75 -29.58
C ALA A 62 12.65 16.68 -30.70
N LYS A 63 12.73 16.18 -31.93
CA LYS A 63 13.22 16.94 -33.08
C LYS A 63 12.34 16.74 -34.31
N ASN A 64 12.12 17.81 -35.06
CA ASN A 64 11.49 17.77 -36.38
C ASN A 64 12.56 17.82 -37.48
N PRO A 65 13.03 16.67 -38.00
CA PRO A 65 13.98 16.64 -39.13
C PRO A 65 13.32 16.84 -40.50
N THR A 66 11.98 16.94 -40.55
CA THR A 66 11.25 17.01 -41.82
C THR A 66 11.30 18.43 -42.41
N LYS A 67 10.88 18.56 -43.67
CA LYS A 67 10.72 19.86 -44.34
C LYS A 67 9.40 20.56 -43.99
N GLU A 68 8.55 19.95 -43.16
CA GLU A 68 7.26 20.52 -42.78
C GLU A 68 7.44 21.70 -41.82
N LYS A 69 6.86 22.87 -42.18
CA LYS A 69 6.99 24.13 -41.43
C LYS A 69 6.65 23.98 -39.95
N ILE A 70 5.58 23.26 -39.64
CA ILE A 70 5.14 22.96 -38.28
C ILE A 70 4.75 21.49 -38.27
N ARG A 71 5.33 20.75 -37.32
CA ARG A 71 5.02 19.35 -37.07
C ARG A 71 4.32 19.20 -35.73
N LEU A 72 3.12 18.63 -35.76
CA LEU A 72 2.41 18.15 -34.57
C LEU A 72 3.08 16.86 -34.11
N ALA A 73 3.50 16.85 -32.85
CA ALA A 73 4.12 15.71 -32.22
C ALA A 73 3.56 15.55 -30.80
N GLY A 74 3.56 14.33 -30.29
CA GLY A 74 3.19 14.08 -28.90
C GLY A 74 3.83 12.80 -28.39
N TYR A 75 4.00 12.73 -27.08
CA TYR A 75 4.49 11.54 -26.41
C TYR A 75 3.87 11.38 -25.03
N VAL A 76 3.85 10.14 -24.56
CA VAL A 76 3.38 9.72 -23.25
C VAL A 76 4.49 8.94 -22.56
N VAL A 77 4.67 9.20 -21.27
CA VAL A 77 5.56 8.44 -20.39
C VAL A 77 4.70 7.74 -19.35
N THR A 78 4.85 6.42 -19.26
CA THR A 78 4.25 5.62 -18.21
C THR A 78 5.32 4.94 -17.37
N VAL A 79 5.05 4.76 -16.09
CA VAL A 79 5.90 4.04 -15.14
C VAL A 79 5.01 3.01 -14.46
N ASP A 80 5.41 1.74 -14.47
CA ASP A 80 4.65 0.63 -13.89
C ASP A 80 3.18 0.60 -14.38
N GLY A 81 2.99 0.92 -15.66
CA GLY A 81 1.68 0.98 -16.32
C GLY A 81 0.85 2.24 -16.02
N ARG A 82 1.38 3.22 -15.30
CA ARG A 82 0.71 4.49 -14.95
C ARG A 82 1.27 5.66 -15.72
N GLN A 83 0.41 6.46 -16.34
CA GLN A 83 0.81 7.69 -17.02
C GLN A 83 1.30 8.73 -16.02
N VAL A 84 2.58 9.08 -16.09
CA VAL A 84 3.20 10.15 -15.27
C VAL A 84 3.40 11.44 -16.05
N HIS A 85 3.43 11.35 -17.38
CA HIS A 85 3.61 12.53 -18.22
C HIS A 85 2.98 12.35 -19.58
N GLU A 86 2.38 13.41 -20.09
CA GLU A 86 1.93 13.52 -21.47
C GLU A 86 2.28 14.90 -22.01
N LYS A 87 2.74 14.95 -23.25
CA LYS A 87 3.08 16.21 -23.89
C LYS A 87 2.70 16.24 -25.36
N ASN A 88 1.97 17.28 -25.73
CA ASN A 88 1.79 17.69 -27.12
C ASN A 88 2.75 18.84 -27.46
N LEU A 89 3.29 18.81 -28.69
CA LEU A 89 4.34 19.69 -29.19
C LEU A 89 4.02 20.15 -30.61
N ASN A 90 4.33 21.42 -30.88
CA ASN A 90 4.43 21.98 -32.22
C ASN A 90 5.89 22.33 -32.46
N LEU A 91 6.52 21.62 -33.40
CA LEU A 91 7.94 21.75 -33.72
C LEU A 91 8.12 22.34 -35.12
N SER A 92 8.85 23.45 -35.19
CA SER A 92 9.25 24.07 -36.46
C SER A 92 10.29 23.22 -37.17
N VAL A 93 10.56 23.48 -38.45
CA VAL A 93 11.60 22.78 -39.22
C VAL A 93 12.94 22.86 -38.49
N GLY A 94 13.56 21.71 -38.22
CA GLY A 94 14.84 21.61 -37.53
C GLY A 94 14.79 21.93 -36.04
N GLU A 95 13.62 22.30 -35.50
CA GLU A 95 13.47 22.61 -34.08
C GLU A 95 13.70 21.35 -33.23
N GLU A 96 14.42 21.56 -32.13
CA GLU A 96 14.70 20.54 -31.13
C GLU A 96 14.26 21.06 -29.76
N ARG A 97 13.52 20.24 -29.01
CA ARG A 97 13.07 20.56 -27.65
C ARG A 97 13.46 19.44 -26.71
N THR A 98 14.07 19.82 -25.59
CA THR A 98 14.46 18.89 -24.53
C THR A 98 13.60 19.11 -23.29
N LYS A 99 13.15 18.02 -22.67
CA LYS A 99 12.43 18.04 -21.39
C LYS A 99 13.01 16.97 -20.47
N ARG A 100 13.24 17.36 -19.22
CA ARG A 100 13.51 16.44 -18.10
C ARG A 100 12.19 16.18 -17.36
N ILE A 101 11.95 14.91 -17.02
CA ILE A 101 10.73 14.40 -16.40
C ILE A 101 11.15 13.62 -15.16
N ASN A 102 10.54 13.93 -14.02
CA ASN A 102 10.66 13.12 -12.81
C ASN A 102 9.64 11.98 -12.91
N ILE A 103 10.07 10.75 -12.67
CA ILE A 103 9.21 9.55 -12.73
C ILE A 103 8.82 9.00 -11.35
N THR A 104 9.29 9.62 -10.27
CA THR A 104 9.12 9.15 -8.88
C THR A 104 7.66 8.82 -8.55
N ASP A 105 6.71 9.68 -8.96
CA ASP A 105 5.29 9.52 -8.62
C ASP A 105 4.64 8.26 -9.22
N GLY A 106 5.26 7.69 -10.26
CA GLY A 106 4.78 6.46 -10.90
C GLY A 106 5.47 5.18 -10.42
N ILE A 107 6.44 5.25 -9.51
CA ILE A 107 7.17 4.06 -8.99
C ILE A 107 6.29 3.35 -7.96
N ASN A 108 5.92 2.09 -8.21
CA ASN A 108 5.12 1.29 -7.27
C ASN A 108 6.01 0.69 -6.17
N VAL A 109 5.81 1.12 -4.92
CA VAL A 109 6.66 0.67 -3.79
C VAL A 109 6.52 -0.81 -3.42
N ASN A 110 5.48 -1.50 -3.90
CA ASN A 110 5.24 -2.92 -3.59
C ASN A 110 6.01 -3.91 -4.47
N GLN A 111 6.92 -3.42 -5.32
CA GLN A 111 7.71 -4.24 -6.22
C GLN A 111 9.09 -3.61 -6.41
N ASP A 112 10.10 -4.46 -6.58
CA ASP A 112 11.46 -3.98 -6.83
C ASP A 112 11.76 -3.80 -8.32
N SER A 113 10.98 -4.44 -9.19
CA SER A 113 11.16 -4.38 -10.65
C SER A 113 10.21 -3.37 -11.25
N HIS A 114 10.77 -2.41 -11.97
CA HIS A 114 10.04 -1.29 -12.54
C HIS A 114 10.26 -1.20 -14.04
N THR A 115 9.24 -0.69 -14.73
CA THR A 115 9.29 -0.47 -16.17
C THR A 115 8.84 0.96 -16.49
N VAL A 116 9.70 1.69 -17.19
CA VAL A 116 9.37 2.99 -17.78
C VAL A 116 9.12 2.79 -19.27
N THR A 117 7.91 3.13 -19.73
CA THR A 117 7.58 3.11 -21.16
C THR A 117 7.50 4.54 -21.68
N PHE A 118 8.26 4.82 -22.72
CA PHE A 118 8.09 6.01 -23.54
C PHE A 118 7.34 5.62 -24.82
N SER A 119 6.26 6.32 -25.12
CA SER A 119 5.48 6.08 -26.33
C SER A 119 5.16 7.36 -27.08
N THR A 120 5.13 7.27 -28.39
CA THR A 120 4.69 8.31 -29.34
C THR A 120 3.72 7.67 -30.32
N TYR A 121 3.10 8.47 -31.18
CA TYR A 121 2.30 7.93 -32.28
C TYR A 121 3.16 7.01 -33.17
N GLY A 122 2.91 5.69 -33.11
CA GLY A 122 3.57 4.66 -33.92
C GLY A 122 4.94 4.16 -33.47
N GLY A 123 5.49 4.66 -32.37
CA GLY A 123 6.80 4.24 -31.85
C GLY A 123 6.82 4.21 -30.32
N HIS A 124 7.61 3.31 -29.74
CA HIS A 124 7.80 3.22 -28.28
C HIS A 124 9.16 2.62 -27.94
N THR A 125 9.57 2.78 -26.69
CA THR A 125 10.70 2.08 -26.07
C THR A 125 10.41 1.87 -24.58
N GLU A 126 11.09 0.90 -23.97
CA GLU A 126 10.95 0.53 -22.57
C GLU A 126 12.30 0.48 -21.88
N PHE A 127 12.32 0.90 -20.62
CA PHE A 127 13.49 0.83 -19.75
C PHE A 127 13.10 0.06 -18.51
N ASN A 128 13.83 -1.02 -18.23
CA ASN A 128 13.62 -1.84 -17.04
C ASN A 128 14.73 -1.54 -16.04
N PHE A 129 14.38 -1.36 -14.78
CA PHE A 129 15.33 -1.18 -13.70
C PHE A 129 14.84 -1.88 -12.43
N THR A 130 15.78 -2.21 -11.56
CA THR A 130 15.48 -2.81 -10.26
C THR A 130 15.89 -1.85 -9.17
N ARG A 131 15.02 -1.64 -8.19
CA ARG A 131 15.28 -0.81 -7.02
C ARG A 131 14.60 -1.45 -5.82
N GLU A 132 15.39 -1.85 -4.84
CA GLU A 132 14.85 -2.28 -3.55
C GLU A 132 14.24 -1.06 -2.84
N ILE A 133 12.96 -1.16 -2.48
CA ILE A 133 12.21 -0.08 -1.82
C ILE A 133 11.61 -0.62 -0.53
N ASP A 134 11.99 -0.02 0.59
CA ASP A 134 11.24 -0.20 1.83
C ASP A 134 9.95 0.61 1.71
N SER A 135 8.81 -0.07 1.67
CA SER A 135 7.50 0.56 1.59
C SER A 135 7.17 1.39 2.85
N ALA A 136 7.77 1.06 4.00
CA ALA A 136 7.63 1.81 5.25
C ALA A 136 8.62 3.00 5.34
N ASP A 137 9.65 3.03 4.50
CA ASP A 137 10.59 4.15 4.33
C ASP A 137 10.91 4.37 2.85
N SER A 138 9.88 4.75 2.10
CA SER A 138 9.95 4.90 0.64
C SER A 138 10.74 6.15 0.18
N GLY A 139 11.31 6.90 1.12
CA GLY A 139 12.05 8.13 0.90
C GLY A 139 11.23 9.22 0.21
N LYS A 140 11.42 9.38 -1.10
CA LYS A 140 10.73 10.41 -1.91
C LYS A 140 9.50 9.89 -2.65
N ILE A 141 9.29 8.57 -2.68
CA ILE A 141 8.17 7.98 -3.41
C ILE A 141 6.91 8.15 -2.55
N PRO A 142 5.87 8.84 -3.03
CA PRO A 142 4.67 9.06 -2.25
C PRO A 142 3.95 7.74 -1.99
N THR A 143 3.74 7.43 -0.71
CA THR A 143 3.02 6.25 -0.23
C THR A 143 1.85 6.66 0.67
N PRO A 144 0.82 5.80 0.78
CA PRO A 144 -0.25 6.02 1.76
C PRO A 144 0.31 6.08 3.18
N TYR A 145 -0.34 6.82 4.07
CA TYR A 145 0.06 6.89 5.49
C TYR A 145 -1.14 7.15 6.40
N ILE A 146 -0.93 6.96 7.70
CA ILE A 146 -1.89 7.25 8.77
C ILE A 146 -1.70 8.72 9.15
N ALA A 147 -2.64 9.56 8.72
CA ALA A 147 -2.57 11.00 8.92
C ALA A 147 -3.00 11.42 10.34
N ASP A 148 -3.95 10.70 10.93
CA ASP A 148 -4.45 11.00 12.28
C ASP A 148 -5.12 9.78 12.93
N VAL A 149 -5.15 9.77 14.26
CA VAL A 149 -5.92 8.81 15.07
C VAL A 149 -6.59 9.54 16.23
N GLU A 150 -7.91 9.47 16.28
CA GLU A 150 -8.69 10.07 17.37
C GLU A 150 -9.52 9.02 18.10
N VAL A 151 -9.37 8.92 19.42
CA VAL A 151 -10.24 8.11 20.28
C VAL A 151 -11.47 8.93 20.66
N ILE A 152 -12.64 8.47 20.23
CA ILE A 152 -13.93 9.15 20.46
C ILE A 152 -14.97 8.24 21.10
N GLU A 153 -16.10 8.82 21.51
CA GLU A 153 -17.27 8.03 21.88
C GLU A 153 -17.99 7.54 20.62
N GLY A 154 -18.33 6.25 20.60
CA GLY A 154 -19.08 5.63 19.51
C GLY A 154 -20.04 4.58 20.02
N THR A 155 -20.49 3.72 19.10
CA THR A 155 -21.33 2.57 19.44
C THR A 155 -20.80 1.31 18.75
N ILE A 156 -20.83 0.19 19.48
CA ILE A 156 -20.51 -1.15 18.98
C ILE A 156 -21.77 -1.99 19.17
N ASN A 157 -22.33 -2.53 18.09
CA ASN A 157 -23.61 -3.26 18.13
C ASN A 157 -24.77 -2.49 18.79
N GLY A 158 -24.77 -1.15 18.70
CA GLY A 158 -25.78 -0.29 19.30
C GLY A 158 -25.52 0.08 20.77
N GLU A 159 -24.54 -0.54 21.41
CA GLU A 159 -24.13 -0.22 22.78
C GLU A 159 -23.04 0.86 22.80
N PRO A 160 -23.11 1.85 23.70
CA PRO A 160 -22.08 2.88 23.81
C PRO A 160 -20.69 2.28 24.13
N SER A 161 -19.67 2.68 23.37
CA SER A 161 -18.29 2.23 23.56
C SER A 161 -17.28 3.30 23.12
N ALA A 162 -15.99 3.02 23.24
CA ALA A 162 -14.91 3.81 22.66
C ALA A 162 -14.54 3.26 21.27
N VAL A 163 -14.32 4.16 20.32
CA VAL A 163 -13.88 3.83 18.95
C VAL A 163 -12.70 4.70 18.58
N ALA A 164 -11.86 4.26 17.63
CA ALA A 164 -10.83 5.08 17.01
C ALA A 164 -11.27 5.51 15.62
N GLU A 165 -11.21 6.79 15.33
CA GLU A 165 -11.25 7.30 13.96
C GLU A 165 -9.82 7.39 13.43
N VAL A 166 -9.49 6.49 12.50
CA VAL A 166 -8.18 6.46 11.86
C VAL A 166 -8.30 7.11 10.48
N THR A 167 -7.64 8.26 10.31
CA THR A 167 -7.61 8.98 9.03
C THR A 167 -6.40 8.57 8.23
N LEU A 168 -6.64 8.11 7.02
CA LEU A 168 -5.63 7.68 6.06
C LEU A 168 -5.54 8.71 4.93
N ALA A 169 -4.33 8.94 4.42
CA ALA A 169 -4.09 9.79 3.27
C ALA A 169 -3.29 9.03 2.20
N ASN A 170 -3.59 9.27 0.93
CA ASN A 170 -2.80 8.74 -0.18
C ASN A 170 -2.32 9.88 -1.09
N PRO A 171 -1.11 10.41 -0.87
CA PRO A 171 -0.53 11.45 -1.71
C PRO A 171 -0.02 10.93 -3.06
N SER A 172 -0.04 9.60 -3.28
CA SER A 172 0.43 8.99 -4.52
C SER A 172 -0.58 9.14 -5.65
N GLU A 173 -0.09 9.14 -6.89
CA GLU A 173 -0.92 8.96 -8.09
C GLU A 173 -1.40 7.49 -8.24
N GLN A 174 -0.90 6.60 -7.39
CA GLN A 174 -1.23 5.18 -7.39
C GLN A 174 -2.29 4.81 -6.37
N LEU A 175 -3.15 3.86 -6.75
CA LEU A 175 -4.07 3.21 -5.83
C LEU A 175 -3.40 1.98 -5.23
N TYR A 176 -3.24 1.99 -3.91
CA TYR A 176 -2.72 0.87 -3.15
C TYR A 176 -3.85 0.04 -2.53
N SER A 177 -3.75 -1.29 -2.63
CA SER A 177 -4.67 -2.22 -1.96
C SER A 177 -4.29 -2.37 -0.49
N THR A 178 -4.47 -1.33 0.31
CA THR A 178 -4.09 -1.32 1.73
C THR A 178 -5.15 -1.97 2.63
N LYS A 179 -4.66 -2.47 3.76
CA LYS A 179 -5.42 -2.93 4.92
C LYS A 179 -4.93 -2.18 6.15
N LEU A 180 -5.87 -1.89 7.06
CA LEU A 180 -5.61 -1.23 8.33
C LEU A 180 -5.86 -2.24 9.44
N MET A 181 -4.86 -2.43 10.30
CA MET A 181 -4.99 -3.22 11.52
C MET A 181 -4.79 -2.33 12.73
N VAL A 182 -5.69 -2.39 13.70
CA VAL A 182 -5.59 -1.63 14.94
C VAL A 182 -5.60 -2.60 16.11
N HIS A 183 -4.66 -2.44 17.04
CA HIS A 183 -4.65 -3.18 18.31
C HIS A 183 -4.75 -2.20 19.47
N THR A 184 -5.40 -2.64 20.54
CA THR A 184 -5.34 -1.97 21.85
C THR A 184 -4.84 -2.95 22.90
N VAL A 185 -4.42 -2.42 24.04
CA VAL A 185 -4.01 -3.25 25.17
C VAL A 185 -5.19 -4.11 25.62
N GLY A 186 -5.04 -5.43 25.53
CA GLY A 186 -6.08 -6.38 25.94
C GLY A 186 -7.08 -6.77 24.85
N THR A 187 -6.85 -6.37 23.60
CA THR A 187 -7.63 -6.82 22.44
C THR A 187 -6.77 -7.57 21.43
N ASP A 188 -7.39 -8.52 20.73
CA ASP A 188 -6.74 -9.26 19.64
C ASP A 188 -6.52 -8.38 18.40
N GLY A 189 -7.12 -7.19 18.34
CA GLY A 189 -7.05 -6.26 17.22
C GLY A 189 -8.13 -6.43 16.15
N SER A 190 -8.35 -5.37 15.38
CA SER A 190 -9.38 -5.28 14.34
C SER A 190 -8.77 -5.00 12.98
N LEU A 191 -9.34 -5.59 11.92
CA LEU A 191 -8.84 -5.50 10.55
C LEU A 191 -9.88 -4.89 9.62
N TYR A 192 -9.48 -3.89 8.83
CA TYR A 192 -10.35 -3.19 7.88
C TYR A 192 -9.71 -3.04 6.49
N PRO A 193 -10.50 -3.12 5.40
CA PRO A 193 -10.04 -2.71 4.08
C PRO A 193 -9.84 -1.19 4.01
N ALA A 194 -8.64 -0.77 3.64
CA ALA A 194 -8.15 0.58 3.91
C ALA A 194 -7.67 1.36 2.68
N SER A 195 -7.95 0.87 1.47
CA SER A 195 -7.62 1.60 0.24
C SER A 195 -8.18 3.01 0.22
N VAL A 196 -7.33 3.96 -0.18
CA VAL A 196 -7.62 5.38 -0.38
C VAL A 196 -7.27 5.75 -1.81
N ARG A 197 -8.15 6.51 -2.48
CA ARG A 197 -7.92 6.95 -3.85
C ARG A 197 -6.71 7.88 -3.94
N PRO A 198 -6.04 7.96 -5.10
CA PRO A 198 -4.98 8.93 -5.35
C PRO A 198 -5.41 10.36 -5.00
N GLY A 199 -4.60 11.07 -4.21
CA GLY A 199 -4.84 12.45 -3.79
C GLY A 199 -5.93 12.65 -2.74
N ASP A 200 -6.56 11.58 -2.24
CA ASP A 200 -7.68 11.64 -1.31
C ASP A 200 -7.27 11.26 0.13
N THR A 201 -8.20 11.52 1.06
CA THR A 201 -8.19 11.05 2.45
C THR A 201 -9.41 10.19 2.76
N ARG A 202 -9.30 9.27 3.71
CA ARG A 202 -10.41 8.44 4.19
C ARG A 202 -10.29 8.17 5.68
N THR A 203 -11.37 8.42 6.43
CA THR A 203 -11.46 8.08 7.84
C THR A 203 -12.19 6.74 8.02
N ILE A 204 -11.65 5.87 8.86
CA ILE A 204 -12.21 4.56 9.21
C ILE A 204 -12.48 4.55 10.71
N THR A 205 -13.73 4.29 11.08
CA THR A 205 -14.11 4.05 12.48
C THR A 205 -13.79 2.61 12.85
N VAL A 206 -12.95 2.44 13.86
CA VAL A 206 -12.44 1.17 14.36
C VAL A 206 -12.97 0.92 15.76
N GLU A 207 -13.56 -0.24 15.95
CA GLU A 207 -14.08 -0.67 17.24
C GLU A 207 -12.93 -1.09 18.16
N LEU A 208 -12.79 -0.45 19.32
CA LEU A 208 -11.66 -0.70 20.23
C LEU A 208 -11.96 -1.75 21.30
N LEU A 209 -13.23 -2.16 21.47
CA LEU A 209 -13.71 -3.11 22.50
C LEU A 209 -13.34 -2.73 23.96
N ASP A 210 -12.79 -1.53 24.16
CA ASP A 210 -12.44 -0.95 25.46
C ASP A 210 -13.63 -0.27 26.14
N ASP A 211 -13.58 -0.20 27.47
CA ASP A 211 -14.63 0.44 28.28
C ASP A 211 -14.72 1.96 28.02
N ARG A 212 -15.95 2.48 28.08
CA ARG A 212 -16.21 3.91 27.95
C ARG A 212 -15.45 4.69 29.04
N GLY A 213 -14.74 5.73 28.63
CA GLY A 213 -13.97 6.58 29.54
C GLY A 213 -12.70 5.92 30.08
N ALA A 214 -12.36 4.70 29.66
CA ALA A 214 -11.05 4.14 29.89
C ALA A 214 -9.99 5.00 29.17
N LYS A 215 -8.78 4.96 29.69
CA LYS A 215 -7.62 5.40 28.92
C LYS A 215 -7.28 4.25 27.99
N ILE A 216 -7.12 4.54 26.72
CA ILE A 216 -6.83 3.54 25.69
C ILE A 216 -5.41 3.80 25.20
N ALA A 217 -4.64 2.73 25.06
CA ALA A 217 -3.36 2.74 24.39
C ALA A 217 -3.40 1.65 23.31
N GLY A 218 -2.91 1.97 22.14
CA GLY A 218 -2.98 1.10 20.99
C GLY A 218 -2.03 1.52 19.90
N GLU A 219 -2.14 0.82 18.78
CA GLU A 219 -1.37 1.08 17.57
C GLU A 219 -2.23 0.81 16.34
N ALA A 220 -1.91 1.51 15.26
CA ALA A 220 -2.51 1.34 13.96
C ALA A 220 -1.41 1.03 12.94
N ARG A 221 -1.62 -0.02 12.14
CA ARG A 221 -0.70 -0.49 11.10
C ARG A 221 -1.38 -0.46 9.75
N LEU A 222 -0.77 0.22 8.78
CA LEU A 222 -1.17 0.24 7.39
C LEU A 222 -0.22 -0.67 6.59
N TYR A 223 -0.78 -1.53 5.73
CA TYR A 223 0.01 -2.50 4.97
C TYR A 223 -0.67 -2.88 3.64
N THR A 224 0.10 -3.20 2.60
CA THR A 224 -0.38 -3.52 1.22
C THR A 224 -0.32 -5.00 0.87
N GLY A 225 0.42 -5.79 1.64
CA GLY A 225 0.70 -7.19 1.34
C GLY A 225 0.50 -8.12 2.53
N ASN A 226 1.57 -8.83 2.88
CA ASN A 226 1.58 -9.75 4.00
C ASN A 226 2.00 -9.03 5.29
N LEU A 227 1.12 -9.02 6.28
CA LEU A 227 1.35 -8.45 7.61
C LEU A 227 2.51 -9.14 8.37
N THR A 228 2.83 -10.38 8.01
CA THR A 228 3.90 -11.16 8.67
C THR A 228 5.29 -10.87 8.11
N THR A 229 5.42 -9.91 7.19
CA THR A 229 6.70 -9.52 6.56
C THR A 229 6.84 -8.01 6.60
N ALA A 230 8.04 -7.51 6.92
CA ALA A 230 8.31 -6.07 6.94
C ALA A 230 8.04 -5.41 5.57
N GLU A 231 8.36 -6.11 4.48
CA GLU A 231 8.11 -5.69 3.09
C GLU A 231 6.63 -5.37 2.79
N GLY A 232 5.69 -5.91 3.56
CA GLY A 232 4.26 -5.62 3.40
C GLY A 232 3.80 -4.34 4.09
N GLY A 233 4.64 -3.78 4.97
CA GLY A 233 4.35 -2.62 5.79
C GLY A 233 4.44 -1.30 5.04
N ILE A 234 3.57 -0.37 5.40
CA ILE A 234 3.52 0.97 4.81
C ILE A 234 3.69 2.04 5.88
N ASP A 235 2.96 1.91 6.98
CA ASP A 235 3.03 2.89 8.06
C ASP A 235 2.57 2.27 9.38
N GLN A 236 3.08 2.81 10.48
CA GLN A 236 2.69 2.42 11.82
C GLN A 236 2.72 3.64 12.75
N VAL A 237 1.64 3.81 13.50
CA VAL A 237 1.57 4.81 14.58
C VAL A 237 1.10 4.15 15.85
N GLU A 238 1.59 4.64 16.97
CA GLU A 238 1.03 4.35 18.28
C GLU A 238 0.18 5.53 18.73
N PHE A 239 -0.85 5.23 19.51
CA PHE A 239 -1.73 6.24 20.06
C PHE A 239 -2.11 5.95 21.51
N ALA A 240 -2.36 7.02 22.26
CA ALA A 240 -2.97 6.92 23.57
C ALA A 240 -3.93 8.09 23.82
N GLY A 241 -5.12 7.77 24.29
CA GLY A 241 -6.19 8.75 24.44
C GLY A 241 -7.31 8.28 25.35
N ARG A 242 -8.32 9.13 25.47
CA ARG A 242 -9.60 8.82 26.11
C ARG A 242 -10.67 9.54 25.30
N ALA A 243 -11.82 8.89 25.11
CA ALA A 243 -12.96 9.50 24.44
C ALA A 243 -13.32 10.86 25.06
N GLY A 244 -13.44 11.89 24.21
CA GLY A 244 -13.73 13.27 24.63
C GLY A 244 -12.52 14.05 25.18
N ALA A 245 -11.31 13.48 25.12
CA ALA A 245 -10.06 14.14 25.43
C ALA A 245 -9.10 14.06 24.23
N GLN A 246 -8.07 14.90 24.24
CA GLN A 246 -7.07 14.89 23.18
C GLN A 246 -6.34 13.54 23.12
N THR A 247 -6.32 12.92 21.92
CA THR A 247 -5.53 11.73 21.63
C THR A 247 -4.10 12.16 21.28
N ARG A 248 -3.12 11.44 21.82
CA ARG A 248 -1.71 11.59 21.44
C ARG A 248 -1.37 10.50 20.46
N VAL A 249 -0.73 10.87 19.36
CA VAL A 249 -0.28 9.97 18.30
C VAL A 249 1.21 10.21 18.08
N TRP A 250 1.96 9.15 17.87
CA TRP A 250 3.38 9.25 17.50
C TRP A 250 3.74 8.14 16.52
N ASN A 251 4.67 8.45 15.63
CA ASN A 251 5.15 7.50 14.63
C ASN A 251 5.93 6.39 15.31
N ALA A 252 5.74 5.17 14.84
CA ALA A 252 6.50 4.01 15.25
C ALA A 252 7.11 3.35 14.00
N SER A 253 8.27 2.71 14.17
CA SER A 253 8.81 1.88 13.10
C SER A 253 7.87 0.71 12.84
N TYR A 254 7.66 0.36 11.58
CA TYR A 254 6.80 -0.76 11.24
C TYR A 254 7.38 -2.07 11.76
N GLU A 255 6.56 -2.83 12.49
CA GLU A 255 6.91 -4.17 12.96
C GLU A 255 5.99 -5.20 12.32
N SER A 256 6.59 -6.25 11.73
CA SER A 256 5.84 -7.38 11.21
C SER A 256 5.18 -8.16 12.35
N VAL A 257 3.89 -8.46 12.22
CA VAL A 257 3.14 -9.12 13.29
C VAL A 257 2.37 -10.34 12.79
N ARG A 258 2.09 -11.26 13.71
CA ARG A 258 1.22 -12.41 13.44
C ARG A 258 -0.24 -11.98 13.54
N PRO A 259 -1.05 -12.16 12.49
CA PRO A 259 -2.43 -11.71 12.48
C PRO A 259 -3.30 -12.51 13.46
N THR A 260 -4.45 -11.93 13.80
CA THR A 260 -5.41 -12.44 14.80
C THR A 260 -5.91 -13.86 14.55
N TRP A 261 -5.91 -14.32 13.30
CA TRP A 261 -6.38 -15.66 12.91
C TRP A 261 -5.31 -16.76 12.97
N MET A 262 -4.08 -16.44 13.41
CA MET A 262 -3.01 -17.42 13.60
C MET A 262 -2.88 -17.84 15.07
N GLN A 263 -2.44 -19.07 15.32
CA GLN A 263 -2.06 -19.50 16.67
C GLN A 263 -0.85 -18.71 17.16
N ASN A 264 -0.88 -18.25 18.41
CA ASN A 264 0.06 -17.28 18.98
C ASN A 264 0.10 -15.99 18.15
N ASN A 265 -1.07 -15.34 18.02
CA ASN A 265 -1.20 -14.03 17.41
C ASN A 265 -0.42 -12.98 18.21
N TYR A 266 -0.14 -11.87 17.55
CA TYR A 266 0.47 -10.73 18.20
C TYR A 266 -0.48 -10.15 19.23
N GLU A 267 0.05 -9.83 20.41
CA GLU A 267 -0.64 -9.08 21.46
C GLU A 267 0.10 -7.76 21.65
N TYR A 268 -0.64 -6.66 21.58
CA TYR A 268 -0.07 -5.34 21.83
C TYR A 268 0.24 -5.16 23.31
N HIS A 269 1.45 -4.73 23.61
CA HIS A 269 1.88 -4.32 24.94
C HIS A 269 2.51 -2.94 24.85
N ASN A 270 2.09 -2.04 25.73
CA ASN A 270 2.66 -0.70 25.80
C ASN A 270 3.35 -0.52 27.15
N ASP A 271 4.69 -0.49 27.15
CA ASP A 271 5.50 -0.35 28.36
C ASP A 271 5.31 1.00 29.08
N SER A 272 4.89 2.02 28.35
CA SER A 272 4.60 3.37 28.87
C SER A 272 3.16 3.48 29.41
N TYR A 273 2.31 2.50 29.13
CA TYR A 273 0.96 2.37 29.64
C TYR A 273 0.97 1.31 30.75
N ALA A 274 1.08 1.75 32.00
CA ALA A 274 0.86 0.86 33.14
C ALA A 274 -0.65 0.80 33.43
N PRO A 275 -1.38 -0.27 33.03
CA PRO A 275 -2.71 -0.50 33.56
C PRO A 275 -2.63 -0.52 35.10
N GLY A 276 -3.65 0.03 35.76
CA GLY A 276 -3.69 0.06 37.22
C GLY A 276 -3.44 -1.33 37.80
N LEU A 277 -2.75 -1.39 38.95
CA LEU A 277 -2.34 -2.64 39.61
C LEU A 277 -3.49 -3.65 39.76
N ALA A 278 -4.71 -3.14 39.97
CA ALA A 278 -5.93 -3.93 40.08
C ALA A 278 -6.40 -4.54 38.75
N THR A 279 -6.34 -3.78 37.65
CA THR A 279 -6.67 -4.25 36.29
C THR A 279 -5.67 -5.32 35.84
N LYS A 280 -4.39 -5.15 36.20
CA LYS A 280 -3.32 -6.13 35.93
C LYS A 280 -3.52 -7.42 36.74
N LEU A 281 -3.94 -7.32 38.00
CA LEU A 281 -4.23 -8.48 38.85
C LEU A 281 -5.54 -9.17 38.50
N SER A 282 -6.51 -8.46 37.89
CA SER A 282 -7.79 -9.03 37.48
C SER A 282 -7.81 -9.57 36.05
N GLY A 283 -6.73 -9.39 35.28
CA GLY A 283 -6.68 -9.77 33.87
C GLY A 283 -7.73 -9.04 33.02
N GLY A 284 -8.07 -7.80 33.38
CA GLY A 284 -9.13 -7.03 32.71
C GLY A 284 -10.56 -7.42 33.11
N HIS A 285 -10.77 -8.37 34.03
CA HIS A 285 -12.12 -8.72 34.50
C HIS A 285 -12.61 -7.78 35.61
N GLU A 286 -13.85 -7.27 35.43
CA GLU A 286 -14.54 -6.42 36.40
C GLU A 286 -15.94 -6.97 36.74
N VAL A 287 -16.40 -6.68 37.95
CA VAL A 287 -17.79 -6.94 38.38
C VAL A 287 -18.36 -5.62 38.88
N ALA A 288 -19.39 -5.11 38.19
CA ALA A 288 -20.03 -3.82 38.49
C ALA A 288 -19.04 -2.62 38.53
N GLY A 289 -18.06 -2.59 37.62
CA GLY A 289 -17.04 -1.53 37.54
C GLY A 289 -15.95 -1.61 38.62
N ILE A 290 -15.86 -2.74 39.32
CA ILE A 290 -14.81 -3.01 40.31
C ILE A 290 -13.95 -4.17 39.80
N PRO A 291 -12.63 -3.98 39.61
CA PRO A 291 -11.71 -5.06 39.27
C PRO A 291 -11.82 -6.23 40.25
N VAL A 292 -11.93 -7.46 39.73
CA VAL A 292 -12.13 -8.68 40.54
C VAL A 292 -11.06 -8.84 41.63
N ALA A 293 -9.84 -8.36 41.39
CA ALA A 293 -8.76 -8.35 42.38
C ALA A 293 -9.15 -7.66 43.70
N TYR A 294 -9.94 -6.57 43.66
CA TYR A 294 -10.41 -5.88 44.86
C TYR A 294 -11.49 -6.67 45.61
N LEU A 295 -12.34 -7.40 44.89
CA LEU A 295 -13.33 -8.29 45.52
C LEU A 295 -12.62 -9.43 46.26
N CYS A 296 -11.61 -10.05 45.64
CA CYS A 296 -10.80 -11.08 46.28
C CYS A 296 -10.06 -10.53 47.52
N ALA A 297 -9.47 -9.34 47.41
CA ALA A 297 -8.81 -8.69 48.54
C ALA A 297 -9.79 -8.37 49.68
N GLY A 298 -10.99 -7.89 49.36
CA GLY A 298 -12.06 -7.61 50.32
C GLY A 298 -12.54 -8.86 51.07
N VAL A 299 -12.74 -9.98 50.35
CA VAL A 299 -13.11 -11.27 50.96
C VAL A 299 -11.99 -11.80 51.86
N LEU A 300 -10.73 -11.71 51.44
CA LEU A 300 -9.59 -12.15 52.25
C LEU A 300 -9.45 -11.31 53.53
N LEU A 301 -9.59 -9.99 53.44
CA LEU A 301 -9.57 -9.11 54.61
C LEU A 301 -10.76 -9.37 55.54
N GLY A 302 -11.94 -9.60 54.99
CA GLY A 302 -13.14 -9.98 55.75
C GLY A 302 -12.97 -11.29 56.51
N LEU A 303 -12.40 -12.32 55.87
CA LEU A 303 -12.09 -13.60 56.50
C LEU A 303 -11.02 -13.45 57.60
N PHE A 304 -10.00 -12.62 57.38
CA PHE A 304 -8.97 -12.35 58.37
C PHE A 304 -9.52 -11.61 59.61
N ALA A 305 -10.39 -10.62 59.39
CA ALA A 305 -11.06 -9.91 60.47
C ALA A 305 -11.98 -10.86 61.26
N PHE A 306 -12.79 -11.66 60.57
CA PHE A 306 -13.71 -12.62 61.21
C PHE A 306 -12.95 -13.66 62.05
N ARG A 307 -11.76 -14.09 61.61
CA ARG A 307 -10.90 -15.03 62.32
C ARG A 307 -10.19 -14.42 63.55
N LYS A 308 -10.04 -13.09 63.60
CA LYS A 308 -9.46 -12.37 64.74
C LYS A 308 -10.48 -12.06 65.84
N PHE A 309 -11.77 -12.03 65.50
CA PHE A 309 -12.88 -11.79 66.43
C PHE A 309 -13.53 -13.08 66.98
N ARG A 310 -12.94 -14.24 66.69
CA ARG A 310 -13.37 -15.55 67.19
C ARG A 310 -12.25 -16.18 68.01
#